data_AF-H3BF77-F1
#
_entry.id   AF-H3BF77-F1
#
_cell.length_a   1.000
_cell.length_b   1.000
_cell.length_c   1.000
_cell.angle_alpha   90.00
_cell.angle_beta   90.00
_cell.angle_gamma   90.00
#
_symmetry.space_group_name_H-M   'P 1'
#
loop_
_entity.id
_entity.type
_entity.pdbx_description
1 polymer ?
#
loop_
_entity_poly.entity_id
_entity_poly.type
_entity_poly.pdbx_seq_one_letter_code
_entity_poly.pdbx_strand_id
1 'polypeptide(L)'
;AVGQSVLLSVSCGPRFDVSQSLLQWSVKKPDSNRILTYNNGNMQATSGYQDRVQLYPNGSLLLHNLNASDAGSYTVTWAERNGQETRGTIQLIIYVSVSEPQINISKNSTPHGVLTMSCAVNEGTDPSFSWLKDKQTLREDARHQISEGNSSLEIINVTEADCVTYTCVVSNPISRKSADRGISGNV
;
A
#
# COMPACT_ATOMS: atom_id res chain seq x y z
N ALA A 1 -3.90 9.28 -1.00
CA ALA A 1 -4.97 8.62 -0.22
C ALA A 1 -6.29 8.71 -1.00
N VAL A 2 -7.28 7.89 -0.66
CA VAL A 2 -8.62 7.98 -1.27
C VAL A 2 -9.18 9.40 -1.15
N GLY A 3 -9.87 9.87 -2.18
CA GLY A 3 -10.44 11.22 -2.32
C GLY A 3 -9.43 12.31 -2.69
N GLN A 4 -8.12 12.04 -2.67
CA GLN A 4 -7.09 13.02 -3.01
C GLN A 4 -6.83 13.06 -4.52
N SER A 5 -5.93 13.95 -4.94
CA SER A 5 -5.37 14.00 -6.29
C SER A 5 -3.90 13.60 -6.28
N VAL A 6 -3.40 13.05 -7.39
CA VAL A 6 -1.98 12.72 -7.56
C VAL A 6 -1.47 13.18 -8.92
N LEU A 7 -0.28 13.75 -8.94
CA LEU A 7 0.43 14.08 -10.16
C LEU A 7 1.34 12.92 -10.58
N LEU A 8 1.01 12.32 -11.71
CA LEU A 8 1.85 11.36 -12.42
C LEU A 8 2.86 12.15 -13.27
N SER A 9 3.98 12.47 -12.64
CA SER A 9 5.00 13.37 -13.20
C SER A 9 5.80 12.69 -14.31
N VAL A 10 5.93 13.40 -15.43
CA VAL A 10 6.82 13.05 -16.53
C VAL A 10 8.02 13.98 -16.50
N SER A 11 9.21 13.40 -16.47
CA SER A 11 10.47 14.12 -16.68
C SER A 11 11.06 13.70 -18.03
N CYS A 12 10.73 14.46 -19.08
CA CYS A 12 11.34 14.27 -20.39
C CYS A 12 12.58 15.16 -20.55
N GLY A 13 13.55 14.68 -21.33
CA GLY A 13 14.73 15.45 -21.71
C GLY A 13 14.43 16.64 -22.64
N PRO A 14 15.43 17.46 -22.99
CA PRO A 14 15.28 18.82 -23.54
C PRO A 14 14.66 18.95 -24.95
N ARG A 15 14.14 17.87 -25.55
CA ARG A 15 13.50 17.88 -26.89
C ARG A 15 11.97 17.76 -26.84
N PHE A 16 11.38 18.03 -25.69
CA PHE A 16 9.96 17.77 -25.46
C PHE A 16 9.08 18.91 -26.01
N ASP A 17 8.27 18.61 -27.02
CA ASP A 17 7.24 19.52 -27.57
C ASP A 17 5.91 18.77 -27.74
N VAL A 18 4.95 19.02 -26.84
CA VAL A 18 3.61 18.40 -26.86
C VAL A 18 2.79 18.83 -28.08
N SER A 19 3.12 19.96 -28.71
CA SER A 19 2.33 20.48 -29.82
C SER A 19 2.44 19.66 -31.12
N GLN A 20 3.45 18.79 -31.22
CA GLN A 20 3.75 18.03 -32.45
C GLN A 20 3.69 16.52 -32.30
N SER A 21 3.10 16.00 -31.23
CA SER A 21 3.19 14.59 -30.89
C SER A 21 1.88 14.00 -30.39
N LEU A 22 1.72 12.70 -30.63
CA LEU A 22 0.65 11.91 -30.04
C LEU A 22 1.09 11.48 -28.64
N LEU A 23 0.30 11.83 -27.62
CA LEU A 23 0.53 11.39 -26.24
C LEU A 23 -0.65 10.53 -25.81
N GLN A 24 -0.36 9.40 -25.18
CA GLN A 24 -1.36 8.50 -24.65
C GLN A 24 -0.99 8.10 -23.23
N TRP A 25 -1.94 8.21 -22.31
CA TRP A 25 -1.85 7.57 -21.01
C TRP A 25 -2.70 6.31 -20.98
N SER A 26 -2.12 5.25 -20.43
CA SER A 26 -2.78 3.99 -20.16
C SER A 26 -2.48 3.50 -18.74
N VAL A 27 -3.33 2.62 -18.23
CA VAL A 27 -3.12 1.86 -17.00
C VAL A 27 -3.34 0.40 -17.30
N LYS A 28 -2.55 -0.50 -16.71
CA LYS A 28 -2.75 -1.93 -16.87
C LYS A 28 -3.96 -2.38 -16.04
N LYS A 29 -5.14 -2.51 -16.66
CA LYS A 29 -6.40 -2.98 -16.03
C LYS A 29 -7.09 -4.07 -16.88
N PRO A 30 -7.95 -4.91 -16.28
CA PRO A 30 -8.69 -5.93 -17.03
C PRO A 30 -9.68 -5.35 -18.04
N ASP A 31 -10.42 -4.30 -17.66
CA ASP A 31 -11.60 -3.84 -18.42
C ASP A 31 -11.30 -2.73 -19.45
N SER A 32 -10.30 -1.89 -19.17
CA SER A 32 -9.88 -0.84 -20.10
C SER A 32 -8.52 -0.32 -19.72
N ASN A 33 -7.63 -0.28 -20.71
CA ASN A 33 -6.27 0.18 -20.48
C ASN A 33 -6.10 1.67 -20.77
N ARG A 34 -6.97 2.31 -21.54
CA ARG A 34 -6.71 3.69 -22.01
C ARG A 34 -7.37 4.71 -21.08
N ILE A 35 -6.58 5.69 -20.64
CA ILE A 35 -7.03 6.81 -19.80
C ILE A 35 -7.38 7.99 -20.67
N LEU A 36 -6.40 8.46 -21.47
CA LEU A 36 -6.60 9.57 -22.38
C LEU A 36 -5.67 9.48 -23.59
N THR A 37 -6.05 10.19 -24.64
CA THR A 37 -5.22 10.47 -25.81
C THR A 37 -5.20 11.98 -26.04
N TYR A 38 -4.03 12.52 -26.34
CA TYR A 38 -3.83 13.89 -26.76
C TYR A 38 -3.20 13.90 -28.15
N ASN A 39 -3.84 14.60 -29.09
CA ASN A 39 -3.38 14.71 -30.46
C ASN A 39 -3.76 16.10 -31.02
N ASN A 40 -2.80 16.83 -31.58
CA ASN A 40 -2.99 18.13 -32.24
C ASN A 40 -3.83 19.14 -31.43
N GLY A 41 -3.53 19.29 -30.14
CA GLY A 41 -4.27 20.23 -29.27
C GLY A 41 -5.56 19.67 -28.67
N ASN A 42 -5.99 18.47 -29.08
CA ASN A 42 -7.24 17.88 -28.65
C ASN A 42 -7.00 16.73 -27.68
N MET A 43 -7.54 16.86 -26.46
CA MET A 43 -7.47 15.84 -25.42
C MET A 43 -8.80 15.09 -25.35
N GLN A 44 -8.73 13.76 -25.37
CA GLN A 44 -9.88 12.88 -25.25
C GLN A 44 -9.62 11.89 -24.12
N ALA A 45 -10.34 12.06 -23.01
CA ALA A 45 -10.38 11.10 -21.92
C ALA A 45 -11.40 9.98 -22.21
N THR A 46 -11.17 8.79 -21.65
CA THR A 46 -12.16 7.72 -21.66
C THR A 46 -13.19 7.93 -20.55
N SER A 47 -14.39 7.37 -20.71
CA SER A 47 -15.55 7.63 -19.83
C SER A 47 -15.27 7.44 -18.33
N GLY A 48 -14.47 6.44 -17.94
CA GLY A 48 -14.12 6.19 -16.53
C GLY A 48 -13.16 7.22 -15.91
N TYR A 49 -12.53 8.06 -16.74
CA TYR A 49 -11.60 9.11 -16.33
C TYR A 49 -12.06 10.50 -16.76
N GLN A 50 -13.21 10.60 -17.43
CA GLN A 50 -13.84 11.86 -17.78
C GLN A 50 -14.00 12.72 -16.51
N ASP A 51 -13.62 13.99 -16.59
CA ASP A 51 -13.65 14.97 -15.48
C ASP A 51 -12.74 14.66 -14.28
N ARG A 52 -11.97 13.57 -14.34
CA ARG A 52 -11.00 13.20 -13.30
C ARG A 52 -9.55 13.47 -13.71
N VAL A 53 -9.31 13.84 -14.96
CA VAL A 53 -7.96 13.97 -15.51
C VAL A 53 -7.67 15.37 -16.02
N GLN A 54 -6.45 15.83 -15.75
CA GLN A 54 -5.89 17.04 -16.33
C GLN A 54 -4.50 16.74 -16.88
N LEU A 55 -4.27 17.06 -18.15
CA LEU A 55 -2.98 16.89 -18.81
C LEU A 55 -2.19 18.21 -18.76
N TYR A 56 -0.94 18.15 -18.32
CA TYR A 56 -0.04 19.29 -18.30
C TYR A 56 0.81 19.40 -19.57
N PRO A 57 1.30 20.61 -19.92
CA PRO A 57 2.15 20.81 -21.10
C PRO A 57 3.47 20.04 -21.09
N ASN A 58 3.91 19.49 -19.96
CA ASN A 58 5.09 18.61 -19.86
C ASN A 58 4.74 17.11 -20.03
N GLY A 59 3.49 16.78 -20.38
CA GLY A 59 2.98 15.41 -20.52
C GLY A 59 2.54 14.76 -19.20
N SER A 60 2.72 15.43 -18.06
CA SER A 60 2.30 14.91 -16.76
C SER A 60 0.77 14.87 -16.64
N LEU A 61 0.27 13.86 -15.93
CA LEU A 61 -1.15 13.63 -15.73
C LEU A 61 -1.53 13.85 -14.27
N LEU A 62 -2.44 14.78 -14.02
CA LEU A 62 -3.10 14.91 -12.71
C LEU A 62 -4.37 14.08 -12.72
N LEU A 63 -4.46 13.15 -11.77
CA LEU A 63 -5.64 12.31 -11.55
C LEU A 63 -6.31 12.72 -10.24
N HIS A 64 -7.56 13.15 -10.33
CA HIS A 64 -8.40 13.59 -9.23
C HIS A 64 -9.29 12.46 -8.68
N ASN A 65 -9.81 12.69 -7.47
CA ASN A 65 -10.81 11.84 -6.81
C ASN A 65 -10.38 10.37 -6.77
N LEU A 66 -9.15 10.14 -6.31
CA LEU A 66 -8.57 8.79 -6.26
C LEU A 66 -9.44 7.84 -5.44
N ASN A 67 -9.62 6.63 -5.94
CA ASN A 67 -10.21 5.51 -5.20
C ASN A 67 -9.25 4.32 -5.23
N ALA A 68 -9.49 3.31 -4.39
CA ALA A 68 -8.57 2.18 -4.26
C ALA A 68 -8.32 1.43 -5.59
N SER A 69 -9.29 1.41 -6.51
CA SER A 69 -9.16 0.76 -7.82
C SER A 69 -8.31 1.55 -8.83
N ASP A 70 -7.92 2.78 -8.51
CA ASP A 70 -6.96 3.54 -9.31
C ASP A 70 -5.51 3.13 -9.02
N ALA A 71 -5.25 2.28 -8.02
CA ALA A 71 -3.92 1.72 -7.84
C ALA A 71 -3.53 0.88 -9.07
N GLY A 72 -2.29 1.00 -9.52
CA GLY A 72 -1.84 0.25 -10.70
C GLY A 72 -0.60 0.80 -11.37
N SER A 73 -0.22 0.15 -12.48
CA SER A 73 0.91 0.55 -13.31
C SER A 73 0.40 1.40 -14.47
N TYR A 74 0.79 2.68 -14.47
CA TYR A 74 0.43 3.68 -15.45
C TYR A 74 1.56 3.83 -16.46
N THR A 75 1.23 3.88 -17.74
CA THR A 75 2.18 4.07 -18.82
C THR A 75 1.82 5.32 -19.60
N VAL A 76 2.81 6.18 -19.82
CA VAL A 76 2.73 7.23 -20.83
C VAL A 76 3.47 6.75 -22.06
N THR A 77 2.78 6.76 -23.20
CA THR A 77 3.37 6.52 -24.52
C THR A 77 3.34 7.83 -25.29
N TRP A 78 4.48 8.18 -25.85
CA TRP A 78 4.65 9.33 -26.71
C TRP A 78 5.11 8.84 -28.07
N ALA A 79 4.46 9.30 -29.13
CA ALA A 79 4.80 8.99 -30.51
C ALA A 79 5.08 10.26 -31.31
N GLU A 80 6.27 10.34 -31.90
CA GLU A 80 6.68 11.39 -32.83
C GLU A 80 6.03 11.20 -34.21
N ARG A 81 6.06 12.27 -35.03
CA ARG A 81 5.59 12.20 -36.43
C ARG A 81 6.36 11.22 -37.30
N ASN A 82 7.61 10.91 -36.95
CA ASN A 82 8.42 9.90 -37.64
C ASN A 82 8.08 8.46 -37.23
N GLY A 83 7.13 8.26 -36.30
CA GLY A 83 6.72 6.96 -35.78
C GLY A 83 7.57 6.44 -34.62
N GLN A 84 8.57 7.20 -34.15
CA GLN A 84 9.36 6.81 -32.97
C GLN A 84 8.50 6.92 -31.71
N GLU A 85 8.46 5.83 -30.94
CA GLU A 85 7.76 5.79 -29.65
C GLU A 85 8.72 5.81 -28.47
N THR A 86 8.41 6.61 -27.46
CA THR A 86 9.05 6.59 -26.14
C THR A 86 7.99 6.28 -25.08
N ARG A 87 8.34 5.45 -24.10
CA ARG A 87 7.43 5.04 -23.02
C ARG A 87 8.04 5.29 -21.65
N GLY A 88 7.21 5.73 -20.72
CA GLY A 88 7.54 5.83 -19.30
C GLY A 88 6.47 5.12 -18.47
N THR A 89 6.89 4.48 -17.38
CA THR A 89 5.98 3.73 -16.50
C THR A 89 6.08 4.25 -15.07
N ILE A 90 4.94 4.43 -14.42
CA ILE A 90 4.81 4.89 -13.04
C ILE A 90 3.91 3.91 -12.28
N GLN A 91 4.34 3.46 -11.09
CA GLN A 91 3.50 2.67 -10.21
C GLN A 91 2.77 3.59 -9.23
N LEU A 92 1.44 3.61 -9.29
CA LEU A 92 0.59 4.33 -8.35
C LEU A 92 0.12 3.38 -7.24
N ILE A 93 0.51 3.66 -6.01
CA ILE A 93 0.03 2.96 -4.80
C ILE A 93 -0.93 3.88 -4.07
N ILE A 94 -2.10 3.36 -3.69
CA ILE A 94 -3.11 4.09 -2.94
C ILE A 94 -3.30 3.40 -1.60
N TYR A 95 -2.93 4.11 -0.54
CA TYR A 95 -3.12 3.61 0.82
C TYR A 95 -4.57 3.79 1.29
N VAL A 96 -5.12 2.71 1.84
CA VAL A 96 -6.36 2.64 2.63
C VAL A 96 -5.99 2.50 4.10
N SER A 97 -6.66 3.23 4.98
CA SER A 97 -6.38 3.18 6.43
C SER A 97 -6.55 1.76 6.98
N VAL A 98 -5.71 1.38 7.94
CA VAL A 98 -5.81 0.07 8.58
C VAL A 98 -7.06 0.02 9.47
N SER A 99 -7.74 -1.13 9.49
CA SER A 99 -8.85 -1.40 10.40
C SER A 99 -8.34 -1.64 11.83
N GLU A 100 -9.27 -1.81 12.78
CA GLU A 100 -8.89 -2.16 14.15
C GLU A 100 -8.17 -3.53 14.20
N PRO A 101 -6.95 -3.62 14.77
CA PRO A 101 -6.24 -4.88 14.86
C PRO A 101 -6.96 -5.85 15.78
N GLN A 102 -6.85 -7.15 15.51
CA GLN A 102 -7.37 -8.22 16.35
C GLN A 102 -6.24 -9.17 16.70
N ILE A 103 -6.12 -9.49 17.99
CA ILE A 103 -5.13 -10.44 18.50
C ILE A 103 -5.81 -11.74 18.91
N ASN A 104 -5.40 -12.83 18.28
CA ASN A 104 -5.81 -14.19 18.63
C ASN A 104 -4.69 -14.91 19.37
N ILE A 105 -5.05 -15.69 20.39
CA ILE A 105 -4.12 -16.51 21.15
C ILE A 105 -4.40 -17.98 20.84
N SER A 106 -3.36 -18.73 20.49
CA SER A 106 -3.37 -20.19 20.49
C SER A 106 -2.31 -20.74 21.44
N LYS A 107 -2.62 -21.87 22.08
CA LYS A 107 -1.68 -22.60 22.94
C LYS A 107 -1.40 -23.95 22.30
N ASN A 108 -0.13 -24.27 22.09
CA ASN A 108 0.29 -25.59 21.62
C ASN A 108 0.61 -26.48 22.82
N SER A 109 0.05 -27.69 22.82
CA SER A 109 0.29 -28.72 23.83
C SER A 109 1.67 -29.37 23.65
N THR A 110 2.74 -28.61 23.83
CA THR A 110 4.12 -29.11 23.90
C THR A 110 4.58 -29.23 25.37
N PRO A 111 5.58 -30.06 25.69
CA PRO A 111 6.05 -30.29 27.08
C PRO A 111 6.50 -29.02 27.82
N HIS A 112 6.75 -27.95 27.07
CA HIS A 112 7.28 -26.69 27.55
C HIS A 112 6.29 -25.51 27.41
N GLY A 113 5.11 -25.74 26.82
CA GLY A 113 4.09 -24.71 26.62
C GLY A 113 4.53 -23.62 25.65
N VAL A 114 4.05 -23.67 24.41
CA VAL A 114 4.24 -22.61 23.42
C VAL A 114 2.93 -21.83 23.29
N LEU A 115 3.00 -20.51 23.46
CA LEU A 115 1.88 -19.60 23.22
C LEU A 115 2.16 -18.75 22.00
N THR A 116 1.23 -18.75 21.05
CA THR A 116 1.31 -17.93 19.85
C THR A 116 0.23 -16.86 19.89
N MET A 117 0.64 -15.62 19.66
CA MET A 117 -0.24 -14.49 19.42
C MET A 117 -0.16 -14.10 17.96
N SER A 118 -1.29 -14.13 17.26
CA SER A 118 -1.40 -13.66 15.87
C SER A 118 -2.22 -12.38 15.82
N CYS A 119 -1.72 -11.40 15.07
CA CYS A 119 -2.35 -10.11 14.88
C CYS A 119 -2.77 -9.92 13.43
N ALA A 120 -4.02 -9.52 13.22
CA ALA A 120 -4.57 -9.31 11.89
C ALA A 120 -5.41 -8.02 11.82
N VAL A 121 -5.50 -7.47 10.62
CA VAL A 121 -6.45 -6.40 10.25
C VAL A 121 -7.28 -6.88 9.07
N ASN A 122 -8.55 -6.49 9.02
CA ASN A 122 -9.46 -6.85 7.93
C ASN A 122 -9.30 -5.92 6.72
N GLU A 123 -8.93 -4.66 6.96
CA GLU A 123 -8.71 -3.66 5.92
C GLU A 123 -7.37 -2.94 6.14
N GLY A 124 -6.73 -2.52 5.05
CA GLY A 124 -5.50 -1.76 5.06
C GLY A 124 -4.59 -2.13 3.88
N THR A 125 -3.91 -1.13 3.32
CA THR A 125 -2.90 -1.36 2.26
C THR A 125 -1.52 -1.51 2.89
N ASP A 126 -0.80 -2.57 2.53
CA ASP A 126 0.56 -2.92 2.97
C ASP A 126 0.81 -2.66 4.47
N PRO A 127 0.02 -3.28 5.37
CA PRO A 127 0.17 -3.07 6.80
C PRO A 127 1.52 -3.62 7.30
N SER A 128 2.16 -2.85 8.19
CA SER A 128 3.34 -3.25 8.94
C SER A 128 2.98 -3.51 10.40
N PHE A 129 3.53 -4.58 10.98
CA PHE A 129 3.22 -5.03 12.33
C PHE A 129 4.43 -4.85 13.27
N SER A 130 4.14 -4.63 14.55
CA SER A 130 5.15 -4.61 15.62
C SER A 130 4.49 -4.98 16.95
N TRP A 131 5.27 -5.54 17.86
CA TRP A 131 4.80 -5.97 19.16
C TRP A 131 5.42 -5.14 20.28
N LEU A 132 4.60 -4.81 21.27
CA LEU A 132 5.03 -4.28 22.54
C LEU A 132 4.72 -5.30 23.64
N LYS A 133 5.61 -5.42 24.62
CA LYS A 133 5.38 -6.12 25.89
C LYS A 133 5.41 -5.07 26.98
N ASP A 134 4.31 -4.93 27.72
CA ASP A 134 4.15 -3.87 28.73
C ASP A 134 4.55 -2.48 28.21
N LYS A 135 4.03 -2.13 27.03
CA LYS A 135 4.26 -0.84 26.32
C LYS A 135 5.70 -0.61 25.85
N GLN A 136 6.62 -1.56 26.05
CA GLN A 136 7.98 -1.48 25.53
C GLN A 136 8.12 -2.31 24.27
N THR A 137 8.92 -1.84 23.30
CA THR A 137 9.19 -2.58 22.07
C THR A 137 9.73 -3.96 22.38
N LEU A 138 9.00 -4.99 21.98
CA LEU A 138 9.43 -6.36 22.14
C LEU A 138 10.46 -6.68 21.06
N ARG A 139 11.62 -7.18 21.49
CA ARG A 139 12.68 -7.68 20.62
C ARG A 139 12.72 -9.19 20.71
N GLU A 140 13.18 -9.80 19.64
CA GLU A 140 13.39 -11.24 19.63
C GLU A 140 14.49 -11.65 20.61
N ASP A 141 14.26 -12.75 21.32
CA ASP A 141 15.22 -13.39 22.22
C ASP A 141 14.99 -14.91 22.21
N ALA A 142 15.69 -15.66 23.07
CA ALA A 142 15.56 -17.13 23.10
C ALA A 142 14.13 -17.64 23.36
N ARG A 143 13.26 -16.83 23.97
CA ARG A 143 11.85 -17.18 24.28
C ARG A 143 10.84 -16.48 23.38
N HIS A 144 11.09 -15.24 22.98
CA HIS A 144 10.18 -14.43 22.15
C HIS A 144 10.66 -14.48 20.70
N GLN A 145 9.94 -15.18 19.84
CA GLN A 145 10.23 -15.28 18.39
C GLN A 145 9.15 -14.52 17.62
N ILE A 146 9.55 -13.70 16.65
CA ILE A 146 8.62 -12.91 15.83
C ILE A 146 8.66 -13.45 14.41
N SER A 147 7.49 -13.67 13.81
CA SER A 147 7.42 -14.22 12.45
C SER A 147 7.99 -13.25 11.42
N GLU A 148 8.35 -13.75 10.24
CA GLU A 148 8.58 -12.91 9.07
C GLU A 148 7.32 -12.05 8.81
N GLY A 149 7.50 -10.73 8.69
CA GLY A 149 6.40 -9.75 8.61
C GLY A 149 5.78 -9.32 9.94
N ASN A 150 6.30 -9.81 11.08
CA ASN A 150 5.96 -9.43 12.45
C ASN A 150 4.50 -9.62 12.87
N SER A 151 3.68 -10.32 12.09
CA SER A 151 2.25 -10.49 12.38
C SER A 151 1.99 -11.50 13.50
N SER A 152 2.97 -12.36 13.81
CA SER A 152 2.86 -13.34 14.89
C SER A 152 4.02 -13.27 15.86
N LEU A 153 3.71 -13.47 17.14
CA LEU A 153 4.64 -13.57 18.25
C LEU A 153 4.49 -14.94 18.90
N GLU A 154 5.58 -15.68 19.00
CA GLU A 154 5.66 -16.94 19.74
C GLU A 154 6.43 -16.72 21.05
N ILE A 155 5.88 -17.26 22.13
CA ILE A 155 6.48 -17.26 23.47
C ILE A 155 6.71 -18.71 23.87
N ILE A 156 7.99 -19.07 23.97
CA ILE A 156 8.47 -20.39 24.40
C ILE A 156 8.69 -20.36 25.90
N ASN A 157 8.30 -21.43 26.61
CA ASN A 157 8.41 -21.53 28.06
C ASN A 157 7.68 -20.38 28.76
N VAL A 158 6.36 -20.29 28.57
CA VAL A 158 5.52 -19.26 29.20
C VAL A 158 5.61 -19.34 30.72
N THR A 159 5.79 -18.19 31.38
CA THR A 159 5.89 -18.05 32.84
C THR A 159 4.92 -16.98 33.36
N GLU A 160 4.80 -16.85 34.69
CA GLU A 160 4.04 -15.76 35.30
C GLU A 160 4.54 -14.36 34.88
N ALA A 161 5.84 -14.21 34.56
CA ALA A 161 6.39 -12.94 34.07
C ALA A 161 5.88 -12.56 32.67
N ASP A 162 5.23 -13.49 31.98
CA ASP A 162 4.59 -13.27 30.68
C ASP A 162 3.09 -12.95 30.84
N CYS A 163 2.53 -12.98 32.06
CA CYS A 163 1.17 -12.53 32.37
C CYS A 163 1.06 -10.99 32.38
N VAL A 164 1.48 -10.37 31.29
CA VAL A 164 1.43 -8.93 31.04
C VAL A 164 0.58 -8.64 29.80
N THR A 165 0.39 -7.35 29.50
CA THR A 165 -0.27 -6.93 28.27
C THR A 165 0.71 -6.90 27.11
N TYR A 166 0.35 -7.60 26.04
CA TYR A 166 0.99 -7.51 24.74
C TYR A 166 0.16 -6.63 23.83
N THR A 167 0.81 -5.67 23.17
CA THR A 167 0.16 -4.76 22.22
C THR A 167 0.67 -5.07 20.83
N CYS A 168 -0.23 -5.38 19.91
CA CYS A 168 0.09 -5.37 18.49
C CYS A 168 -0.18 -3.98 17.94
N VAL A 169 0.84 -3.36 17.34
CA VAL A 169 0.73 -2.08 16.64
C VAL A 169 0.79 -2.35 15.14
N VAL A 170 -0.23 -1.89 14.43
CA VAL A 170 -0.35 -2.02 12.97
C VAL A 170 -0.36 -0.63 12.35
N SER A 171 0.43 -0.43 11.30
CA SER A 171 0.51 0.87 10.63
C SER A 171 0.77 0.77 9.14
N ASN A 172 0.37 1.81 8.43
CA ASN A 172 0.80 2.11 7.08
C ASN A 172 1.09 3.63 6.97
N PRO A 173 1.53 4.16 5.81
CA PRO A 173 1.92 5.56 5.68
C PRO A 173 0.85 6.62 6.03
N ILE A 174 -0.43 6.23 6.13
CA ILE A 174 -1.53 7.16 6.42
C ILE A 174 -2.25 6.88 7.74
N SER A 175 -1.95 5.77 8.42
CA SER A 175 -2.68 5.35 9.63
C SER A 175 -1.86 4.45 10.54
N ARG A 176 -2.17 4.50 11.84
CA ARG A 176 -1.59 3.66 12.89
C ARG A 176 -2.66 3.31 13.90
N LYS A 177 -2.77 2.04 14.25
CA LYS A 177 -3.71 1.49 15.23
C LYS A 177 -3.05 0.42 16.09
N SER A 178 -3.69 0.05 17.19
CA SER A 178 -3.15 -0.97 18.09
C SER A 178 -4.24 -1.71 18.84
N ALA A 179 -3.99 -2.98 19.13
CA ALA A 179 -4.84 -3.78 20.00
C ALA A 179 -4.02 -4.38 21.14
N ASP A 180 -4.66 -4.53 22.29
CA ASP A 180 -4.06 -5.08 23.49
C ASP A 180 -4.62 -6.48 23.78
N ARG A 181 -3.74 -7.37 24.25
CA ARG A 181 -4.10 -8.71 24.69
C ARG A 181 -3.29 -9.10 25.91
N GLY A 182 -3.98 -9.42 27.00
CA GLY A 182 -3.39 -10.04 28.18
C GLY A 182 -3.38 -11.55 28.10
N ILE A 183 -2.42 -12.19 28.74
CA ILE A 183 -2.40 -13.65 28.97
C ILE A 183 -3.10 -13.91 30.31
N SER A 184 -4.24 -14.60 30.30
CA SER A 184 -4.95 -15.01 31.52
C SER A 184 -4.44 -16.37 32.01
N GLY A 185 -4.06 -16.44 33.30
CA GLY A 185 -3.40 -17.59 33.93
C GLY A 185 -4.31 -18.79 34.18
N ASN A 186 -3.94 -19.92 33.58
CA ASN A 186 -3.63 -21.16 34.26
C ASN A 186 -2.36 -21.63 33.54
N VAL A 187 -1.21 -21.07 33.94
CA VAL A 187 0.12 -21.48 33.47
C VAL A 187 0.63 -22.56 34.41
#